data_AF-A0A2D8G528-F1
#
_entry.id   AF-A0A2D8G528-F1
#
_cell.length_a   1.000
_cell.length_b   1.000
_cell.length_c   1.000
_cell.angle_alpha   90.00
_cell.angle_beta   90.00
_cell.angle_gamma   90.00
#
_symmetry.space_group_name_H-M   'P 1'
#
loop_
_entity.id
_entity.type
_entity.pdbx_description
1 polymer ?
#
loop_
_entity_poly.entity_id
_entity_poly.type
_entity_poly.pdbx_seq_one_letter_code
_entity_poly.pdbx_strand_id
1 'polypeptide(L)' 'MDVAPALLGALLGAGVLLTFMGVRTLTNKNYDEERRKRGFWPLNAGFILAVISIYMMGTGG' A
#
# COMPACT_ATOMS: atom_id res chain seq x y z
N MET A 1 26.76 -5.49 -3.42
CA MET A 1 25.52 -6.25 -3.14
C MET A 1 24.39 -5.57 -3.89
N ASP A 2 23.57 -6.34 -4.59
CA ASP A 2 22.38 -5.78 -5.23
C ASP A 2 21.32 -5.52 -4.14
N VAL A 3 20.98 -4.25 -3.96
CA VAL A 3 20.01 -3.78 -2.97
C VAL A 3 18.59 -3.79 -3.51
N ALA A 4 18.39 -4.04 -4.81
CA ALA A 4 17.09 -4.02 -5.45
C ALA A 4 16.07 -4.98 -4.79
N PRO A 5 16.39 -6.24 -4.42
CA PRO A 5 15.43 -7.13 -3.78
C PRO A 5 14.97 -6.61 -2.40
N ALA A 6 15.90 -6.09 -1.61
CA ALA A 6 15.60 -5.52 -0.30
C ALA A 6 14.74 -4.26 -0.42
N LEU A 7 15.03 -3.41 -1.40
CA LEU A 7 14.25 -2.20 -1.68
C LEU A 7 12.82 -2.55 -2.11
N LEU A 8 12.65 -3.47 -3.07
CA LEU A 8 11.34 -3.91 -3.56
C LEU A 8 10.53 -4.59 -2.45
N GLY A 9 11.17 -5.38 -1.57
CA GLY A 9 10.54 -5.94 -0.39
C GLY A 9 10.05 -4.86 0.59
N ALA A 10 10.85 -3.83 0.84
CA ALA A 10 10.45 -2.71 1.69
C ALA A 10 9.30 -1.90 1.10
N LEU A 11 9.33 -1.63 -0.22
CA LEU A 11 8.26 -0.93 -0.93
C LEU A 11 6.96 -1.75 -0.93
N LEU A 12 7.05 -3.07 -1.11
CA LEU A 12 5.89 -3.95 -0.99
C LEU A 12 5.29 -3.88 0.42
N GLY A 13 6.11 -4.00 1.46
CA GLY A 13 5.66 -3.91 2.85
C GLY A 13 4.97 -2.57 3.16
N ALA A 14 5.56 -1.46 2.70
CA ALA A 14 4.95 -0.13 2.81
C ALA A 14 3.62 -0.03 2.05
N GLY A 15 3.56 -0.58 0.84
CA GLY A 15 2.35 -0.62 0.03
C GLY A 15 1.20 -1.34 0.74
N VAL A 16 1.45 -2.55 1.24
CA VAL A 16 0.47 -3.34 1.99
C VAL A 16 0.00 -2.61 3.25
N LEU A 17 0.91 -1.97 3.99
CA LEU A 17 0.57 -1.21 5.20
C LEU A 17 -0.38 -0.04 4.87
N LEU A 18 -0.07 0.74 3.83
CA LEU A 18 -0.91 1.86 3.39
C LEU A 18 -2.29 1.37 2.92
N THR A 19 -2.34 0.26 2.18
CA THR A 19 -3.60 -0.38 1.80
C THR A 19 -4.43 -0.77 3.02
N PHE A 20 -3.81 -1.44 4.00
CA PHE A 20 -4.50 -1.83 5.24
C PHE A 20 -5.01 -0.62 6.02
N MET A 21 -4.20 0.43 6.17
CA MET A 21 -4.61 1.67 6.85
C MET A 21 -5.79 2.35 6.13
N GLY A 22 -5.76 2.38 4.80
CA GLY A 22 -6.82 2.94 3.99
C GLY A 22 -8.13 2.15 4.13
N VAL A 23 -8.08 0.82 4.02
CA VAL A 23 -9.23 -0.06 4.26
C VAL A 23 -9.77 0.14 5.67
N ARG A 24 -8.92 0.06 6.69
CA ARG A 24 -9.31 0.25 8.09
C ARG A 24 -10.01 1.60 8.30
N THR A 25 -9.54 2.66 7.66
CA THR A 25 -10.13 3.99 7.78
C THR A 25 -11.49 4.08 7.08
N LEU A 26 -11.62 3.51 5.88
CA LEU A 26 -12.87 3.50 5.10
C LEU A 26 -13.97 2.66 5.78
N THR A 27 -13.60 1.54 6.41
CA THR A 27 -14.54 0.61 7.04
C THR A 27 -14.84 0.93 8.50
N ASN A 28 -14.13 1.88 9.12
CA ASN A 28 -14.36 2.25 10.50
C ASN A 28 -15.66 3.06 10.65
N LYS A 29 -16.70 2.43 11.21
CA LYS A 29 -18.01 3.05 11.46
C LYS A 29 -18.00 4.09 12.58
N ASN A 30 -16.93 4.13 13.39
CA ASN A 30 -16.78 5.13 14.45
C ASN A 30 -16.26 6.47 13.92
N TYR A 31 -15.87 6.55 12.64
CA TYR A 31 -15.46 7.79 11.99
C TYR A 31 -16.62 8.43 11.24
N ASP A 32 -16.64 9.75 11.24
CA ASP A 32 -17.48 10.55 10.37
C ASP A 32 -17.17 10.26 8.89
N GLU A 33 -18.14 10.50 8.01
CA GLU A 33 -18.03 10.17 6.60
C GLU A 33 -16.83 10.88 5.93
N GLU A 34 -16.57 12.13 6.29
CA GLU A 34 -15.46 12.90 5.74
C GLU A 34 -14.12 12.25 6.11
N ARG A 35 -13.93 11.89 7.38
CA ARG A 35 -12.74 11.17 7.85
C ARG A 35 -12.61 9.79 7.22
N ARG A 36 -13.71 9.04 7.03
CA ARG A 36 -13.68 7.73 6.35
C ARG A 36 -13.16 7.86 4.93
N LYS A 37 -13.64 8.85 4.17
CA LYS A 37 -13.20 9.12 2.79
C LYS A 37 -11.71 9.43 2.67
N ARG A 38 -11.07 9.96 3.72
CA ARG A 38 -9.61 10.15 3.74
C ARG A 38 -8.83 8.84 3.64
N GLY A 39 -9.44 7.69 3.96
CA GLY A 39 -8.84 6.37 3.76
C GLY A 39 -8.66 5.98 2.28
N PHE A 40 -9.35 6.64 1.35
CA PHE A 40 -9.23 6.39 -0.09
C PHE A 40 -7.81 6.63 -0.61
N TRP A 41 -7.18 7.74 -0.21
CA TRP A 41 -5.83 8.10 -0.65
C TRP A 41 -4.76 7.07 -0.26
N PRO A 42 -4.58 6.72 1.03
CA PRO A 42 -3.61 5.71 1.43
C PRO A 42 -3.96 4.31 0.85
N LEU A 43 -5.24 3.98 0.68
CA LEU A 43 -5.63 2.72 0.04
C LEU A 43 -5.07 2.60 -1.37
N ASN A 44 -5.35 3.60 -2.23
CA ASN A 44 -4.94 3.59 -3.62
C ASN A 44 -3.41 3.69 -3.75
N ALA A 45 -2.78 4.58 -2.99
CA ALA A 45 -1.32 4.72 -2.98
C ALA A 45 -0.64 3.42 -2.57
N GLY A 46 -1.13 2.77 -1.51
CA GLY A 46 -0.61 1.49 -1.06
C GLY A 46 -0.78 0.38 -2.09
N PHE A 47 -1.96 0.33 -2.74
CA PHE A 47 -2.26 -0.72 -3.71
C PHE A 47 -1.39 -0.60 -4.96
N ILE A 48 -1.24 0.61 -5.50
CA ILE A 48 -0.35 0.88 -6.64
C ILE A 48 1.08 0.50 -6.28
N LEU A 49 1.57 0.91 -5.11
CA LEU A 49 2.94 0.63 -4.67
C LEU A 49 3.18 -0.88 -4.53
N ALA A 50 2.25 -1.61 -3.93
CA ALA A 50 2.34 -3.06 -3.78
C ALA A 50 2.36 -3.78 -5.13
N VAL A 51 1.45 -3.39 -6.05
CA VAL A 51 1.35 -3.99 -7.39
C VAL A 51 2.63 -3.74 -8.20
N ILE A 52 3.14 -2.51 -8.21
CA ILE A 52 4.39 -2.17 -8.92
C ILE A 52 5.56 -2.98 -8.34
N SER A 53 5.65 -3.07 -7.01
CA SER A 53 6.73 -3.80 -6.35
C SER A 53 6.70 -5.30 -6.70
N ILE A 54 5.52 -5.92 -6.69
CA ILE A 54 5.32 -7.33 -7.10
C ILE A 54 5.67 -7.52 -8.57
N TYR A 55 5.17 -6.65 -9.44
CA TYR A 55 5.44 -6.71 -10.87
C TYR A 55 6.95 -6.64 -11.16
N MET A 56 7.65 -5.67 -10.57
CA MET A 56 9.10 -5.51 -10.73
C MET A 56 9.89 -6.71 -10.19
N MET A 57 9.46 -7.31 -9.07
CA MET A 57 10.09 -8.55 -8.58
C MET A 57 9.85 -9.73 -9.52
N GLY A 58 8.66 -9.84 -10.13
CA GLY A 58 8.31 -10.94 -11.03
C GLY A 58 8.91 -10.83 -12.43
N THR A 59 9.19 -9.61 -12.91
CA THR A 59 9.75 -9.38 -14.25
C THR A 59 11.23 -8.98 -14.25
N GLY A 60 11.77 -8.56 -13.09
CA GLY A 60 13.16 -8.14 -12.92
C GLY A 60 14.05 -9.15 -12.20
N GLY A 61 13.54 -10.36 -11.91
CA GLY A 61 14.29 -11.51 -11.41
C GLY A 61 14.84 -12.40 -12.53
#